data_AF-A0A1L9Q3U9-F1
#
_entry.id   AF-A0A1L9Q3U9-F1
#
_cell.length_a   1.000
_cell.length_b   1.000
_cell.length_c   1.000
_cell.angle_alpha   90.00
_cell.angle_beta   90.00
_cell.angle_gamma   90.00
#
_symmetry.space_group_name_H-M   'P 1'
#
loop_
_entity.id
_entity.type
_entity.pdbx_description
1 polymer ?
#
loop_
_entity_poly.entity_id
_entity_poly.type
_entity_poly.pdbx_seq_one_letter_code
_entity_poly.pdbx_strand_id
1 'polypeptide(L)'
;MASHSRKASGASEADFFDIPDEPLLAVLKNQLRRIRTWVFIFVLILLILFLRREPPPPPALPHINYDLVDWSRYAYTQYATSSPYLCNALLVFDALERFGSRAQRVLYYPEDWDILTETDHDRDNQLLRVARTKYNAMLVPIQLDMIKPGAGSGESWNKSISKLLAFGETEYDRVIHLDSDILLLKNLDELFFLPDVPVAMPRAYWLLPEQKALSSLLLVIEPSYRRYKALLDTALGIEPESSGSDSPRMKYDMELMNEFYGDSAMVLPHRQYGLVSGEFRLQNHTAFLGSDDEAWDPDRVLSEAKFVHFSDWPLPKPWVMWPSQMLPDILPKCKNNPGTLHESGCRDRDVWMKLYDDFRVRRRDVCKLLSYPAPNWSPGNVPPAGDPGK
;
A
#
# COMPACT_ATOMS: atom_id res chain seq x y z
N MET A 1 -26.36 86.03 11.03
CA MET A 1 -27.82 86.26 10.95
C MET A 1 -28.44 84.94 10.55
N ALA A 2 -28.99 84.18 11.51
CA ALA A 2 -30.44 84.11 11.77
C ALA A 2 -31.20 83.43 10.61
N SER A 3 -32.10 82.46 10.78
CA SER A 3 -32.68 81.80 11.95
C SER A 3 -33.36 80.50 11.47
N HIS A 4 -33.69 79.64 12.43
CA HIS A 4 -34.57 78.48 12.30
C HIS A 4 -35.84 78.67 11.45
N SER A 5 -36.27 77.58 10.81
CA SER A 5 -37.67 77.15 10.85
C SER A 5 -37.75 75.61 10.86
N ARG A 6 -38.01 75.05 12.05
CA ARG A 6 -38.49 73.68 12.21
C ARG A 6 -39.90 73.59 11.62
N LYS A 7 -40.14 72.67 10.67
CA LYS A 7 -41.48 72.14 10.42
C LYS A 7 -41.56 70.77 11.09
N ALA A 8 -42.38 70.71 12.14
CA ALA A 8 -42.83 69.47 12.74
C ALA A 8 -43.76 68.74 11.74
N SER A 9 -43.47 67.48 11.43
CA SER A 9 -44.49 66.55 10.93
C SER A 9 -44.87 65.66 12.09
N GLY A 10 -46.12 65.78 12.54
CA GLY A 10 -46.71 64.94 13.56
C GLY A 10 -46.78 63.50 13.09
N ALA A 11 -46.14 62.61 13.84
CA ALA A 11 -46.53 61.22 13.94
C ALA A 11 -46.85 61.01 15.42
N SER A 12 -48.11 60.66 15.70
CA SER A 12 -48.60 60.38 17.04
C SER A 12 -47.92 59.13 17.61
N GLU A 13 -47.71 59.09 18.93
CA GLU A 13 -47.24 57.92 19.70
C GLU A 13 -48.15 56.67 19.58
N ALA A 14 -49.20 56.70 18.75
CA ALA A 14 -50.09 55.58 18.47
C ALA A 14 -49.47 54.52 17.52
N ASP A 15 -48.37 54.82 16.82
CA ASP A 15 -47.77 53.89 15.83
C ASP A 15 -46.70 52.94 16.43
N PHE A 16 -46.46 52.97 17.75
CA PHE A 16 -45.41 52.16 18.38
C PHE A 16 -45.85 50.72 18.74
N PHE A 17 -47.14 50.39 18.62
CA PHE A 17 -47.70 49.09 18.99
C PHE A 17 -48.44 48.35 17.87
N ASP A 18 -48.22 48.68 16.59
CA ASP A 18 -48.61 47.81 15.49
C ASP A 18 -47.45 46.86 15.15
N ILE A 19 -47.31 45.80 15.95
CA ILE A 19 -46.65 44.58 15.46
C ILE A 19 -47.67 43.97 14.51
N PRO A 20 -47.47 43.97 13.17
CA PRO A 20 -48.35 43.21 12.32
C PRO A 20 -48.23 41.76 12.75
N ASP A 21 -49.34 41.19 13.25
CA ASP A 21 -49.45 39.76 13.51
C ASP A 21 -49.00 39.05 12.22
N GLU A 22 -47.79 38.47 12.23
CA GLU A 22 -47.35 37.66 11.10
C GLU A 22 -48.43 36.60 10.92
N PRO A 23 -49.09 36.54 9.74
CA PRO A 23 -50.18 35.60 9.55
C PRO A 23 -49.64 34.21 9.89
N LEU A 24 -50.36 33.43 10.71
CA LEU A 24 -49.95 32.09 11.16
C LEU A 24 -49.32 31.24 10.05
N LEU A 25 -49.78 31.44 8.82
CA LEU A 25 -49.32 30.81 7.59
C LEU A 25 -47.86 31.16 7.21
N ALA A 26 -47.40 32.39 7.45
CA ALA A 26 -46.02 32.83 7.24
C ALA A 26 -45.06 32.23 8.29
N VAL A 27 -45.46 32.22 9.56
CA VAL A 27 -44.73 31.54 10.64
C VAL A 27 -44.63 30.04 10.34
N LEU A 28 -45.74 29.41 9.94
CA LEU A 28 -45.77 27.99 9.57
C LEU A 28 -44.86 27.70 8.37
N LYS A 29 -44.85 28.57 7.35
CA LYS A 29 -43.98 28.44 6.16
C LYS A 29 -42.50 28.57 6.51
N ASN A 30 -42.14 29.48 7.40
CA ASN A 30 -40.76 29.65 7.88
C ASN A 30 -40.31 28.45 8.73
N GLN A 31 -41.18 27.92 9.60
CA GLN A 31 -40.91 26.69 10.36
C GLN A 31 -40.77 25.47 9.43
N LEU A 32 -41.65 25.32 8.44
CA LEU A 32 -41.56 24.27 7.41
C LEU A 32 -40.27 24.38 6.60
N ARG A 33 -39.84 25.59 6.23
CA ARG A 33 -38.56 25.80 5.53
C ARG A 33 -37.37 25.40 6.40
N ARG A 34 -37.39 25.77 7.69
CA ARG A 34 -36.36 25.41 8.66
C ARG A 34 -36.28 23.89 8.86
N ILE A 35 -37.41 23.21 8.99
CA ILE A 35 -37.49 21.75 9.09
C ILE A 35 -36.92 21.10 7.82
N ARG A 36 -37.29 21.57 6.62
CA ARG A 36 -36.75 21.05 5.36
C ARG A 36 -35.24 21.20 5.28
N THR A 37 -34.69 22.35 5.67
CA THR A 37 -33.23 22.57 5.70
C THR A 37 -32.53 21.59 6.65
N TRP A 38 -33.07 21.38 7.85
CA TRP A 38 -32.52 20.40 8.80
C TRP A 38 -32.61 18.95 8.29
N VAL A 39 -33.71 18.59 7.63
CA VAL A 39 -33.85 17.28 6.97
C VAL A 39 -32.81 17.10 5.86
N PHE A 40 -32.59 18.13 5.02
CA PHE A 40 -31.54 18.08 3.99
C PHE A 40 -30.14 17.95 4.60
N ILE A 41 -29.82 18.70 5.66
CA ILE A 41 -28.53 18.58 6.36
C ILE A 41 -28.38 17.19 6.96
N PHE A 42 -29.42 16.64 7.60
CA PHE A 42 -29.39 15.31 8.18
C PHE A 42 -29.17 14.22 7.11
N VAL A 43 -29.88 14.30 5.98
CA VAL A 43 -29.68 13.39 4.84
C VAL A 43 -28.28 13.53 4.24
N LEU A 44 -27.75 14.75 4.14
CA LEU A 44 -26.38 14.99 3.68
C LEU A 44 -25.35 14.40 4.64
N ILE A 45 -25.54 14.53 5.95
CA ILE A 45 -24.68 13.92 6.96
C ILE A 45 -24.74 12.39 6.86
N LEU A 46 -25.93 11.81 6.73
CA LEU A 46 -26.09 10.37 6.54
C LEU A 46 -25.42 9.90 5.23
N LEU A 47 -25.53 10.66 4.15
CA LEU A 47 -24.84 10.38 2.89
C LEU A 47 -23.32 10.43 3.07
N ILE A 48 -22.78 11.44 3.75
CA ILE A 48 -21.35 11.56 4.04
C ILE A 48 -20.86 10.38 4.90
N LEU A 49 -21.62 10.01 5.94
CA LEU A 49 -21.31 8.86 6.79
C LEU A 49 -21.39 7.54 6.02
N PHE A 50 -22.34 7.41 5.10
CA PHE A 50 -22.47 6.25 4.22
C PHE A 50 -21.31 6.16 3.23
N LEU A 51 -20.93 7.27 2.60
CA LEU A 51 -19.80 7.34 1.65
C LEU A 51 -18.44 7.16 2.33
N ARG A 52 -18.34 7.48 3.63
CA ARG A 52 -17.15 7.25 4.47
C ARG A 52 -17.13 5.89 5.16
N ARG A 53 -18.15 5.06 4.96
CA ARG A 53 -18.22 3.76 5.61
C ARG A 53 -17.13 2.87 5.01
N GLU A 54 -16.12 2.54 5.82
CA GLU A 54 -15.12 1.56 5.41
C GLU A 54 -15.84 0.24 5.06
N PRO A 55 -15.40 -0.46 4.00
CA PRO A 55 -15.99 -1.74 3.65
C PRO A 55 -15.92 -2.68 4.88
N PRO A 56 -16.98 -3.46 5.16
CA PRO A 56 -16.94 -4.41 6.26
C PRO A 56 -15.75 -5.35 6.06
N PRO A 57 -15.05 -5.76 7.14
CA PRO A 57 -13.99 -6.75 7.02
C PRO A 57 -14.56 -7.99 6.34
N PRO A 58 -13.77 -8.67 5.48
CA PRO A 58 -14.21 -9.91 4.87
C PRO A 58 -14.68 -10.88 5.96
N PRO A 59 -15.75 -11.67 5.72
CA PRO A 59 -16.23 -12.62 6.71
C PRO A 59 -15.08 -13.56 7.11
N ALA A 60 -14.90 -13.77 8.41
CA ALA A 60 -13.95 -14.73 8.93
C ALA A 60 -14.21 -16.10 8.28
N LEU A 61 -13.13 -16.81 7.92
CA LEU A 61 -13.25 -18.15 7.36
C LEU A 61 -14.00 -19.04 8.37
N PRO A 62 -15.10 -19.72 8.00
CA PRO A 62 -16.01 -20.37 8.95
C PRO A 62 -15.38 -21.54 9.71
N HIS A 63 -14.19 -21.99 9.30
CA HIS A 63 -13.44 -23.08 9.94
C HIS A 63 -12.38 -22.58 10.94
N ILE A 64 -12.08 -21.27 11.00
CA ILE A 64 -11.05 -20.71 11.87
C ILE A 64 -11.72 -19.86 12.95
N ASN A 65 -11.62 -20.32 14.20
CA ASN A 65 -12.05 -19.52 15.34
C ASN A 65 -10.88 -18.64 15.81
N TYR A 66 -10.83 -17.40 15.33
CA TYR A 66 -9.79 -16.42 15.64
C TYR A 66 -9.63 -16.13 17.14
N ASP A 67 -10.67 -16.36 17.95
CA ASP A 67 -10.65 -16.11 19.39
C ASP A 67 -9.94 -17.24 20.17
N LEU A 68 -9.74 -18.41 19.55
CA LEU A 68 -9.00 -19.53 20.14
C LEU A 68 -7.53 -19.58 19.70
N VAL A 69 -7.13 -18.73 18.75
CA VAL A 69 -5.77 -18.70 18.21
C VAL A 69 -4.84 -17.96 19.18
N ASP A 70 -3.70 -18.58 19.49
CA ASP A 70 -2.60 -17.90 20.17
C ASP A 70 -1.82 -17.03 19.17
N TRP A 71 -2.19 -15.75 19.11
CA TRP A 71 -1.60 -14.79 18.18
C TRP A 71 -0.14 -14.41 18.48
N SER A 72 0.40 -14.78 19.65
CA SER A 72 1.83 -14.56 19.93
C SER A 72 2.75 -15.45 19.12
N ARG A 73 2.22 -16.51 18.50
CA ARG A 73 2.98 -17.46 17.65
C ARG A 73 3.03 -17.08 16.17
N TYR A 74 2.44 -15.94 15.81
CA TYR A 74 2.28 -15.50 14.42
C TYR A 74 2.77 -14.06 14.27
N ALA A 75 3.51 -13.76 13.20
CA ALA A 75 4.00 -12.43 12.96
C ALA A 75 3.97 -12.00 11.49
N TYR A 76 3.73 -10.71 11.27
CA TYR A 76 4.08 -10.02 10.03
C TYR A 76 5.45 -9.39 10.17
N THR A 77 6.34 -9.61 9.19
CA THR A 77 7.66 -8.97 9.15
C THR A 77 7.71 -7.89 8.07
N GLN A 78 8.40 -6.80 8.38
CA GLN A 78 8.76 -5.73 7.45
C GLN A 78 10.22 -5.33 7.69
N TYR A 79 10.86 -4.71 6.70
CA TYR A 79 12.22 -4.21 6.82
C TYR A 79 12.32 -2.76 6.33
N ALA A 80 13.18 -1.98 6.97
CA ALA A 80 13.52 -0.63 6.57
C ALA A 80 15.01 -0.58 6.20
N THR A 81 15.32 -0.18 4.97
CA THR A 81 16.71 0.08 4.53
C THR A 81 17.01 1.57 4.32
N SER A 82 15.98 2.41 4.44
CA SER A 82 16.00 3.85 4.23
C SER A 82 14.68 4.47 4.72
N SER A 83 14.64 5.78 4.93
CA SER A 83 13.46 6.52 5.39
C SER A 83 12.17 6.25 4.56
N PRO A 84 12.21 6.13 3.21
CA PRO A 84 11.04 5.76 2.43
C PRO A 84 10.49 4.38 2.79
N TYR A 85 11.37 3.38 2.93
CA TYR A 85 11.00 2.01 3.26
C TYR A 85 10.49 1.88 4.69
N LEU A 86 11.04 2.65 5.64
CA LEU A 86 10.49 2.75 6.99
C LEU A 86 9.03 3.20 6.95
N CYS A 87 8.74 4.29 6.24
CA CYS A 87 7.37 4.74 6.12
C CYS A 87 6.47 3.67 5.46
N ASN A 88 6.95 2.98 4.42
CA ASN A 88 6.15 1.95 3.79
C ASN A 88 5.82 0.79 4.74
N ALA A 89 6.76 0.35 5.57
CA ALA A 89 6.51 -0.64 6.62
C ALA A 89 5.39 -0.16 7.56
N LEU A 90 5.38 1.13 7.94
CA LEU A 90 4.29 1.72 8.70
C LEU A 90 2.96 1.75 7.95
N LEU A 91 2.95 1.89 6.62
CA LEU A 91 1.72 1.81 5.82
C LEU A 91 1.13 0.39 5.85
N VAL A 92 1.99 -0.63 5.82
CA VAL A 92 1.58 -2.02 5.98
C VAL A 92 1.01 -2.26 7.38
N PHE A 93 1.71 -1.82 8.43
CA PHE A 93 1.23 -1.96 9.81
C PHE A 93 -0.07 -1.21 10.07
N ASP A 94 -0.22 0.01 9.54
CA ASP A 94 -1.49 0.76 9.59
C ASP A 94 -2.63 -0.01 8.93
N ALA A 95 -2.37 -0.63 7.77
CA ALA A 95 -3.37 -1.43 7.08
C ALA A 95 -3.72 -2.72 7.84
N LEU A 96 -2.73 -3.42 8.41
CA LEU A 96 -2.96 -4.59 9.27
C LEU A 96 -3.84 -4.25 10.47
N GLU A 97 -3.58 -3.10 11.11
CA GLU A 97 -4.40 -2.59 12.21
C GLU A 97 -5.84 -2.28 11.77
N ARG A 98 -6.01 -1.57 10.64
CA ARG A 98 -7.34 -1.27 10.09
C ARG A 98 -8.12 -2.52 9.70
N PHE A 99 -7.43 -3.56 9.22
CA PHE A 99 -8.05 -4.85 8.88
C PHE A 99 -8.15 -5.82 10.07
N GLY A 100 -7.84 -5.37 11.29
CA GLY A 100 -8.06 -6.10 12.52
C GLY A 100 -7.15 -7.30 12.73
N SER A 101 -5.97 -7.32 12.11
CA SER A 101 -5.00 -8.39 12.32
C SER A 101 -4.45 -8.36 13.75
N ARG A 102 -4.50 -9.54 14.39
CA ARG A 102 -4.06 -9.76 15.78
C ARG A 102 -2.64 -10.30 15.89
N ALA A 103 -2.03 -10.69 14.77
CA ALA A 103 -0.66 -11.19 14.74
C ALA A 103 0.34 -10.13 15.19
N GLN A 104 1.50 -10.59 15.68
CA GLN A 104 2.60 -9.70 16.05
C GLN A 104 3.18 -9.02 14.81
N ARG A 105 3.91 -7.92 15.03
CA ARG A 105 4.51 -7.11 13.97
C ARG A 105 5.99 -6.97 14.29
N VAL A 106 6.85 -7.35 13.36
CA VAL A 106 8.30 -7.26 13.49
C VAL A 106 8.83 -6.30 12.43
N LEU A 107 9.65 -5.33 12.85
CA LEU A 107 10.29 -4.37 11.98
C LEU A 107 11.79 -4.43 12.14
N TYR A 108 12.46 -4.88 11.08
CA TYR A 108 13.90 -4.79 10.97
C TYR A 108 14.33 -3.38 10.57
N TYR A 109 15.32 -2.81 11.27
CA TYR A 109 15.83 -1.48 10.97
C TYR A 109 17.34 -1.40 11.22
N PRO A 110 18.06 -0.47 10.56
CA PRO A 110 19.50 -0.33 10.74
C PRO A 110 19.86 0.07 12.18
N GLU A 111 20.81 -0.64 12.79
CA GLU A 111 21.22 -0.40 14.19
C GLU A 111 21.79 1.00 14.43
N ASP A 112 22.33 1.64 13.39
CA ASP A 112 22.85 3.01 13.42
C ASP A 112 21.75 4.08 13.53
N TRP A 113 20.48 3.70 13.36
CA TRP A 113 19.36 4.60 13.61
C TRP A 113 19.13 4.75 15.11
N ASP A 114 19.43 5.94 15.61
CA ASP A 114 19.39 6.22 17.03
C ASP A 114 17.95 6.38 17.54
N ILE A 115 17.51 5.40 18.33
CA ILE A 115 16.18 5.42 19.00
C ILE A 115 16.24 6.24 20.30
N LEU A 116 17.44 6.49 20.85
CA LEU A 116 17.65 7.05 22.18
C LEU A 116 17.84 8.56 22.19
N THR A 117 18.22 9.18 21.06
CA THR A 117 18.30 10.65 21.00
C THR A 117 16.94 11.28 20.75
N GLU A 118 16.46 12.00 21.77
CA GLU A 118 15.25 12.83 21.72
C GLU A 118 15.51 14.11 20.91
N THR A 119 15.75 13.98 19.61
CA THR A 119 15.75 15.15 18.72
C THR A 119 14.46 15.20 17.93
N ASP A 120 13.67 16.25 18.12
CA ASP A 120 12.41 16.51 17.39
C ASP A 120 12.60 16.69 15.87
N HIS A 121 13.85 16.70 15.40
CA HIS A 121 14.21 16.89 14.00
C HIS A 121 14.51 15.59 13.24
N ASP A 122 14.62 14.45 13.93
CA ASP A 122 14.78 13.16 13.25
C ASP A 122 13.42 12.50 12.98
N ARG A 123 12.98 12.58 11.72
CA ARG A 123 11.70 12.00 11.31
C ARG A 123 11.73 10.46 11.39
N ASP A 124 12.88 9.83 11.21
CA ASP A 124 12.97 8.37 11.20
C ASP A 124 12.82 7.80 12.61
N ASN A 125 13.44 8.41 13.62
CA ASN A 125 13.20 8.07 15.03
C ASN A 125 11.71 8.23 15.40
N GLN A 126 11.07 9.34 14.98
CA GLN A 126 9.63 9.53 15.21
C GLN A 126 8.77 8.41 14.61
N LEU A 127 9.11 7.94 13.40
CA LEU A 127 8.40 6.84 12.75
C LEU A 127 8.67 5.50 13.44
N LEU A 128 9.90 5.22 13.90
CA LEU A 128 10.20 4.04 14.72
C LEU A 128 9.39 4.03 16.03
N ARG A 129 9.27 5.19 16.69
CA ARG A 129 8.41 5.34 17.88
C ARG A 129 6.95 5.06 17.56
N VAL A 130 6.44 5.55 16.42
CA VAL A 130 5.08 5.24 15.98
C VAL A 130 4.91 3.73 15.74
N ALA A 131 5.87 3.07 15.09
CA ALA A 131 5.84 1.62 14.90
C ALA A 131 5.72 0.87 16.23
N ARG A 132 6.57 1.22 17.21
CA ARG A 132 6.56 0.60 18.54
C ARG A 132 5.31 0.92 19.36
N THR A 133 4.89 2.18 19.41
CA THR A 133 3.84 2.63 20.35
C THR A 133 2.43 2.52 19.80
N LYS A 134 2.22 2.81 18.52
CA LYS A 134 0.90 2.76 17.88
C LYS A 134 0.58 1.36 17.36
N TYR A 135 1.54 0.71 16.70
CA TYR A 135 1.32 -0.58 16.05
C TYR A 135 1.86 -1.77 16.86
N ASN A 136 2.42 -1.52 18.05
CA ASN A 136 3.03 -2.53 18.91
C ASN A 136 4.07 -3.39 18.15
N ALA A 137 4.82 -2.77 17.23
CA ALA A 137 5.84 -3.48 16.47
C ALA A 137 7.09 -3.72 17.33
N MET A 138 7.59 -4.94 17.30
CA MET A 138 8.90 -5.31 17.82
C MET A 138 9.97 -4.78 16.87
N LEU A 139 10.79 -3.86 17.37
CA LEU A 139 11.89 -3.27 16.62
C LEU A 139 13.14 -4.15 16.78
N VAL A 140 13.66 -4.66 15.67
CA VAL A 140 14.84 -5.52 15.63
C VAL A 140 15.97 -4.77 14.92
N PRO A 141 17.00 -4.28 15.65
CA PRO A 141 18.15 -3.65 15.03
C PRO A 141 18.96 -4.68 14.25
N ILE A 142 19.44 -4.29 13.08
CA ILE A 142 20.29 -5.13 12.22
C ILE A 142 21.47 -4.34 11.66
N GLN A 143 22.60 -5.03 11.54
CA GLN A 143 23.84 -4.43 11.04
C GLN A 143 23.74 -4.13 9.54
N LEU A 144 24.23 -2.95 9.13
CA LEU A 144 24.25 -2.52 7.73
C LEU A 144 25.08 -3.44 6.82
N ASP A 145 26.01 -4.21 7.35
CA ASP A 145 26.74 -5.20 6.53
C ASP A 145 25.80 -6.31 6.00
N MET A 146 24.65 -6.50 6.66
CA MET A 146 23.53 -7.35 6.19
C MET A 146 22.50 -6.60 5.34
N ILE A 147 22.59 -5.26 5.24
CA ILE A 147 21.75 -4.39 4.43
C ILE A 147 22.61 -3.30 3.78
N LYS A 148 23.04 -3.45 2.52
CA LYS A 148 23.68 -2.31 1.85
C LYS A 148 22.67 -1.14 1.73
N PRO A 149 22.89 -0.02 2.43
CA PRO A 149 21.94 1.09 2.41
C PRO A 149 22.07 1.83 1.09
N GLY A 150 20.92 2.29 0.59
CA GLY A 150 20.85 2.94 -0.72
C GLY A 150 19.65 3.86 -0.82
N ALA A 151 19.89 5.15 -0.53
CA ALA A 151 18.92 6.23 -0.58
C ALA A 151 19.04 6.96 -1.92
N GLY A 152 18.37 6.47 -2.97
CA GLY A 152 18.42 7.12 -4.29
C GLY A 152 17.33 6.68 -5.26
N SER A 153 16.99 7.56 -6.20
CA SER A 153 15.98 7.38 -7.27
C SER A 153 16.47 6.53 -8.45
N GLY A 154 17.56 5.77 -8.28
CA GLY A 154 18.22 5.06 -9.37
C GLY A 154 19.05 3.86 -8.91
N GLU A 155 18.65 3.16 -7.85
CA GLU A 155 19.47 2.10 -7.28
C GLU A 155 18.91 0.68 -7.41
N SER A 156 19.88 -0.23 -7.54
CA SER A 156 19.77 -1.63 -7.89
C SER A 156 19.21 -2.49 -6.77
N TRP A 157 18.67 -3.64 -7.18
CA TRP A 157 18.06 -4.75 -6.44
C TRP A 157 18.93 -5.40 -5.34
N ASN A 158 19.99 -4.73 -4.89
CA ASN A 158 20.97 -5.12 -3.87
C ASN A 158 20.38 -5.18 -2.43
N LYS A 159 19.04 -5.22 -2.31
CA LYS A 159 18.26 -5.07 -1.07
C LYS A 159 17.55 -6.38 -0.64
N SER A 160 17.74 -7.46 -1.41
CA SER A 160 17.05 -8.76 -1.32
C SER A 160 17.32 -9.57 -0.04
N ILE A 161 18.49 -9.38 0.60
CA ILE A 161 18.91 -10.17 1.78
C ILE A 161 18.04 -9.86 3.01
N SER A 162 17.52 -8.63 3.14
CA SER A 162 16.71 -8.23 4.29
C SER A 162 15.45 -9.08 4.44
N LYS A 163 14.89 -9.59 3.32
CA LYS A 163 13.73 -10.50 3.34
C LYS A 163 14.04 -11.82 4.03
N LEU A 164 15.31 -12.26 4.00
CA LEU A 164 15.76 -13.52 4.57
C LEU A 164 15.74 -13.52 6.10
N LEU A 165 15.75 -12.34 6.74
CA LEU A 165 15.68 -12.22 8.20
C LEU A 165 14.42 -12.87 8.78
N ALA A 166 13.32 -12.87 8.01
CA ALA A 166 12.07 -13.52 8.40
C ALA A 166 12.20 -15.05 8.63
N PHE A 167 13.21 -15.71 8.02
CA PHE A 167 13.49 -17.13 8.27
C PHE A 167 14.15 -17.37 9.64
N GLY A 168 14.74 -16.34 10.23
CA GLY A 168 15.44 -16.38 11.51
C GLY A 168 14.53 -16.24 12.74
N GLU A 169 13.26 -15.85 12.55
CA GLU A 169 12.30 -15.60 13.63
C GLU A 169 11.70 -16.89 14.19
N THR A 170 12.55 -17.74 14.77
CA THR A 170 12.19 -19.08 15.26
C THR A 170 11.32 -19.08 16.51
N GLU A 171 11.02 -17.92 17.09
CA GLU A 171 10.00 -17.76 18.13
C GLU A 171 8.56 -17.89 17.61
N TYR A 172 8.34 -17.75 16.29
CA TYR A 172 7.03 -17.88 15.66
C TYR A 172 6.89 -19.22 14.93
N ASP A 173 5.66 -19.71 14.86
CA ASP A 173 5.31 -20.88 14.06
C ASP A 173 5.24 -20.53 12.58
N ARG A 174 4.68 -19.35 12.27
CA ARG A 174 4.48 -18.85 10.92
C ARG A 174 4.69 -17.34 10.86
N VAL A 175 5.44 -16.94 9.85
CA VAL A 175 5.74 -15.54 9.56
C VAL A 175 5.24 -15.19 8.16
N ILE A 176 4.56 -14.06 8.02
CA ILE A 176 4.21 -13.50 6.72
C ILE A 176 5.11 -12.31 6.45
N HIS A 177 5.94 -12.41 5.41
CA HIS A 177 6.73 -11.32 4.88
C HIS A 177 6.04 -10.73 3.65
N LEU A 178 5.87 -9.42 3.62
CA LEU A 178 5.37 -8.68 2.46
C LEU A 178 6.46 -7.77 1.94
N ASP A 179 6.56 -7.62 0.63
CA ASP A 179 7.44 -6.60 0.08
C ASP A 179 7.04 -5.20 0.53
N SER A 180 8.02 -4.32 0.59
CA SER A 180 7.89 -2.97 1.12
C SER A 180 7.13 -2.01 0.20
N ASP A 181 7.00 -2.30 -1.09
CA ASP A 181 6.30 -1.48 -2.08
C ASP A 181 4.96 -2.10 -2.46
N ILE A 182 4.16 -2.39 -1.44
CA ILE A 182 2.78 -2.87 -1.59
C ILE A 182 1.75 -1.90 -1.02
N LEU A 183 0.51 -2.01 -1.51
CA LEU A 183 -0.69 -1.43 -0.91
C LEU A 183 -1.59 -2.57 -0.43
N LEU A 184 -1.67 -2.77 0.89
CA LEU A 184 -2.56 -3.76 1.49
C LEU A 184 -4.03 -3.30 1.41
N LEU A 185 -4.89 -4.19 0.88
CA LEU A 185 -6.30 -3.93 0.58
C LEU A 185 -7.25 -4.72 1.48
N LYS A 186 -6.81 -5.84 2.06
CA LYS A 186 -7.62 -6.71 2.93
C LYS A 186 -6.75 -7.44 3.97
N ASN A 187 -7.42 -8.08 4.94
CA ASN A 187 -6.80 -9.00 5.89
C ASN A 187 -6.17 -10.22 5.17
N LEU A 188 -5.04 -10.70 5.71
CA LEU A 188 -4.21 -11.81 5.20
C LEU A 188 -4.00 -12.91 6.24
N ASP A 189 -4.65 -12.85 7.40
CA ASP A 189 -4.39 -13.73 8.54
C ASP A 189 -4.72 -15.19 8.22
N GLU A 190 -5.58 -15.45 7.22
CA GLU A 190 -5.86 -16.80 6.76
C GLU A 190 -4.60 -17.56 6.31
N LEU A 191 -3.58 -16.84 5.86
CA LEU A 191 -2.34 -17.44 5.37
C LEU A 191 -1.51 -18.07 6.50
N PHE A 192 -1.71 -17.66 7.76
CA PHE A 192 -1.06 -18.30 8.90
C PHE A 192 -1.53 -19.75 9.12
N PHE A 193 -2.70 -20.11 8.60
CA PHE A 193 -3.33 -21.41 8.82
C PHE A 193 -3.28 -22.33 7.60
N LEU A 194 -2.42 -22.00 6.62
CA LEU A 194 -2.13 -22.92 5.52
C LEU A 194 -1.58 -24.25 6.05
N PRO A 195 -1.82 -25.39 5.35
CA PRO A 195 -1.19 -26.67 5.68
C PRO A 195 0.31 -26.56 5.86
N ASP A 196 0.89 -27.48 6.64
CA ASP A 196 2.30 -27.43 6.97
C ASP A 196 3.19 -27.46 5.71
N VAL A 197 4.01 -26.41 5.54
CA VAL A 197 4.88 -26.20 4.40
C VAL A 197 5.98 -25.21 4.79
N PRO A 198 7.25 -25.42 4.40
CA PRO A 198 8.33 -24.52 4.75
C PRO A 198 8.13 -23.09 4.24
N VAL A 199 7.62 -22.96 3.00
CA VAL A 199 7.37 -21.68 2.35
C VAL A 199 6.15 -21.77 1.43
N ALA A 200 5.28 -20.75 1.45
CA ALA A 200 4.28 -20.51 0.42
C ALA A 200 4.51 -19.18 -0.30
N MET A 201 4.42 -19.16 -1.63
CA MET A 201 4.67 -18.00 -2.47
C MET A 201 3.68 -17.92 -3.64
N PRO A 202 3.27 -16.72 -4.07
CA PRO A 202 2.44 -16.56 -5.26
C PRO A 202 3.20 -16.88 -6.54
N ARG A 203 2.47 -17.29 -7.57
CA ARG A 203 3.00 -17.45 -8.93
C ARG A 203 3.41 -16.08 -9.50
N ALA A 204 4.62 -15.98 -10.04
CA ALA A 204 5.05 -14.83 -10.85
C ALA A 204 4.42 -14.94 -12.25
N TYR A 205 3.12 -14.70 -12.34
CA TYR A 205 2.33 -15.03 -13.55
C TYR A 205 2.78 -14.23 -14.79
N TRP A 206 3.38 -13.05 -14.62
CA TRP A 206 3.91 -12.22 -15.70
C TRP A 206 5.11 -12.86 -16.44
N LEU A 207 5.67 -13.94 -15.88
CA LEU A 207 6.72 -14.75 -16.52
C LEU A 207 6.16 -15.96 -17.27
N LEU A 208 4.85 -16.17 -17.26
CA LEU A 208 4.21 -17.29 -17.95
C LEU A 208 3.98 -16.98 -19.44
N PRO A 209 4.04 -18.00 -20.31
CA PRO A 209 4.31 -19.41 -20.00
C PRO A 209 5.81 -19.78 -19.91
N GLU A 210 6.71 -18.85 -20.18
CA GLU A 210 8.14 -19.11 -20.38
C GLU A 210 8.83 -19.64 -19.12
N GLN A 211 8.53 -19.09 -17.96
CA GLN A 211 9.12 -19.47 -16.68
C GLN A 211 8.04 -19.64 -15.60
N LYS A 212 8.01 -20.82 -14.98
CA LYS A 212 7.09 -21.13 -13.87
C LYS A 212 7.67 -20.70 -12.53
N ALA A 213 8.14 -19.46 -12.43
CA ALA A 213 8.73 -18.91 -11.22
C ALA A 213 7.68 -18.52 -10.17
N LEU A 214 8.12 -18.45 -8.92
CA LEU A 214 7.39 -17.92 -7.78
C LEU A 214 7.91 -16.52 -7.45
N SER A 215 7.04 -15.64 -6.98
CA SER A 215 7.43 -14.29 -6.59
C SER A 215 7.63 -14.20 -5.09
N SER A 216 8.69 -13.51 -4.69
CA SER A 216 9.04 -13.17 -3.31
C SER A 216 8.36 -11.89 -2.81
N LEU A 217 7.35 -11.39 -3.52
CA LEU A 217 6.55 -10.23 -3.09
C LEU A 217 5.71 -10.54 -1.82
N LEU A 218 5.48 -11.83 -1.56
CA LEU A 218 4.81 -12.38 -0.39
C LEU A 218 5.45 -13.72 -0.07
N LEU A 219 5.93 -13.89 1.16
CA LEU A 219 6.43 -15.16 1.68
C LEU A 219 5.61 -15.53 2.91
N VAL A 220 5.00 -16.71 2.92
CA VAL A 220 4.50 -17.34 4.15
C VAL A 220 5.55 -18.36 4.56
N ILE A 221 6.19 -18.16 5.70
CA ILE A 221 7.41 -18.86 6.09
C ILE A 221 7.12 -19.65 7.37
N GLU A 222 7.59 -20.90 7.40
CA GLU A 222 7.86 -21.63 8.64
C GLU A 222 9.33 -21.34 9.03
N PRO A 223 9.58 -20.50 10.05
CA PRO A 223 10.93 -20.07 10.38
C PRO A 223 11.82 -21.25 10.79
N SER A 224 13.08 -21.21 10.36
CA SER A 224 14.05 -22.27 10.66
C SER A 224 15.46 -21.73 10.60
N TYR A 225 16.15 -21.73 11.75
CA TYR A 225 17.53 -21.28 11.84
C TYR A 225 18.47 -21.98 10.85
N ARG A 226 18.26 -23.28 10.61
CA ARG A 226 19.05 -24.05 9.63
C ARG A 226 18.84 -23.52 8.21
N ARG A 227 17.59 -23.22 7.83
CA ARG A 227 17.26 -22.69 6.50
C ARG A 227 17.70 -21.25 6.34
N TYR A 228 17.49 -20.43 7.38
CA TYR A 228 17.98 -19.06 7.45
C TYR A 228 19.49 -18.99 7.19
N LYS A 229 20.28 -19.79 7.92
CA LYS A 229 21.73 -19.82 7.74
C LYS A 229 22.12 -20.24 6.32
N ALA A 230 21.50 -21.28 5.78
CA ALA A 230 21.81 -21.73 4.42
C ALA A 230 21.49 -20.67 3.36
N LEU A 231 20.35 -19.98 3.48
CA LEU A 231 19.98 -18.86 2.60
C LEU A 231 20.98 -17.71 2.71
N LEU A 232 21.39 -17.36 3.93
CA LEU A 232 22.34 -16.28 4.16
C LEU A 232 23.74 -16.63 3.63
N ASP A 233 24.23 -17.85 3.87
CA ASP A 233 25.52 -18.34 3.37
C ASP A 233 25.55 -18.28 1.83
N THR A 234 24.49 -18.73 1.15
CA THR A 234 24.38 -18.62 -0.32
C THR A 234 24.27 -17.17 -0.80
N ALA A 235 23.47 -16.33 -0.14
CA ALA A 235 23.32 -14.93 -0.51
C ALA A 235 24.61 -14.12 -0.37
N LEU A 236 25.43 -14.44 0.64
CA LEU A 236 26.73 -13.84 0.89
C LEU A 236 27.86 -14.44 0.03
N GLY A 237 27.57 -15.46 -0.80
CA GLY A 237 28.56 -16.12 -1.64
C GLY A 237 29.58 -16.94 -0.84
N ILE A 238 29.22 -17.40 0.35
CA ILE A 238 30.01 -18.31 1.17
C ILE A 238 29.80 -19.73 0.62
N GLU A 239 30.25 -19.99 -0.61
CA GLU A 239 30.28 -21.36 -1.15
C GLU A 239 31.56 -22.09 -0.71
N PRO A 240 31.51 -23.40 -0.41
CA PRO A 240 32.72 -24.21 -0.30
C PRO A 240 33.44 -24.22 -1.66
N GLU A 241 34.77 -24.08 -1.64
CA GLU A 241 35.70 -23.81 -2.78
C GLU A 241 35.66 -24.77 -4.00
N SER A 242 34.65 -25.63 -4.15
CA SER A 242 34.61 -26.70 -5.14
C SER A 242 33.80 -26.44 -6.42
N SER A 243 33.16 -25.28 -6.60
CA SER A 243 32.37 -24.97 -7.80
C SER A 243 33.14 -24.03 -8.75
N GLY A 244 34.11 -24.59 -9.47
CA GLY A 244 34.79 -23.88 -10.55
C GLY A 244 33.89 -23.69 -11.77
N SER A 245 33.22 -22.54 -11.89
CA SER A 245 32.94 -21.81 -13.16
C SER A 245 31.94 -20.67 -12.97
N ASP A 246 32.21 -19.56 -13.67
CA ASP A 246 31.44 -18.32 -13.77
C ASP A 246 31.37 -17.43 -12.52
N SER A 247 31.75 -16.16 -12.71
CA SER A 247 31.68 -15.08 -11.72
C SER A 247 30.38 -15.19 -10.90
N PRO A 248 30.41 -15.04 -9.57
CA PRO A 248 29.21 -15.16 -8.74
C PRO A 248 28.18 -14.16 -9.25
N ARG A 249 27.20 -14.63 -10.02
CA ARG A 249 26.05 -13.81 -10.39
C ARG A 249 25.35 -13.51 -9.09
N MET A 250 25.30 -12.23 -8.72
CA MET A 250 24.54 -11.79 -7.58
C MET A 250 23.08 -12.25 -7.78
N LYS A 251 22.64 -13.21 -6.97
CA LYS A 251 21.28 -13.77 -7.01
C LYS A 251 20.37 -12.84 -6.21
N TYR A 252 19.25 -12.40 -6.80
CA TYR A 252 18.27 -11.59 -6.06
C TYR A 252 17.33 -12.51 -5.28
N ASP A 253 16.41 -11.92 -4.51
CA ASP A 253 15.52 -12.70 -3.63
C ASP A 253 14.65 -13.65 -4.43
N MET A 254 14.11 -13.25 -5.58
CA MET A 254 13.32 -14.15 -6.41
C MET A 254 14.15 -15.34 -6.91
N GLU A 255 15.37 -15.15 -7.44
CA GLU A 255 16.20 -16.27 -7.89
C GLU A 255 16.59 -17.19 -6.73
N LEU A 256 17.00 -16.62 -5.59
CA LEU A 256 17.40 -17.41 -4.42
C LEU A 256 16.22 -18.23 -3.87
N MET A 257 15.03 -17.62 -3.79
CA MET A 257 13.84 -18.30 -3.31
C MET A 257 13.37 -19.41 -4.26
N ASN A 258 13.46 -19.19 -5.57
CA ASN A 258 13.14 -20.24 -6.55
C ASN A 258 14.18 -21.35 -6.58
N GLU A 259 15.45 -21.05 -6.34
CA GLU A 259 16.51 -22.07 -6.21
C GLU A 259 16.29 -22.98 -4.99
N PHE A 260 15.96 -22.39 -3.83
CA PHE A 260 15.78 -23.16 -2.60
C PHE A 260 14.42 -23.86 -2.51
N TYR A 261 13.37 -23.24 -3.03
CA TYR A 261 11.99 -23.65 -2.78
C TYR A 261 11.11 -23.80 -4.03
N GLY A 262 11.63 -23.54 -5.24
CA GLY A 262 10.82 -23.60 -6.48
C GLY A 262 10.06 -24.91 -6.66
N ASP A 263 10.65 -26.03 -6.24
CA ASP A 263 10.07 -27.38 -6.35
C ASP A 263 9.27 -27.84 -5.11
N SER A 264 9.39 -27.13 -3.97
CA SER A 264 8.83 -27.58 -2.68
C SER A 264 7.86 -26.59 -2.04
N ALA A 265 7.81 -25.35 -2.51
CA ALA A 265 6.91 -24.33 -1.99
C ALA A 265 5.46 -24.61 -2.35
N MET A 266 4.55 -24.25 -1.44
CA MET A 266 3.13 -24.15 -1.76
C MET A 266 2.90 -22.92 -2.66
N VAL A 267 2.17 -23.12 -3.75
CA VAL A 267 1.88 -22.04 -4.70
C VAL A 267 0.59 -21.34 -4.30
N LEU A 268 0.70 -20.07 -3.94
CA LEU A 268 -0.46 -19.22 -3.65
C LEU A 268 -1.12 -18.75 -4.95
N PRO A 269 -2.46 -18.62 -4.99
CA PRO A 269 -3.17 -18.13 -6.16
C PRO A 269 -2.86 -16.64 -6.38
N HIS A 270 -2.20 -16.32 -7.49
CA HIS A 270 -1.72 -14.96 -7.78
C HIS A 270 -2.84 -13.93 -7.96
N ARG A 271 -4.06 -14.36 -8.34
CA ARG A 271 -5.22 -13.47 -8.46
C ARG A 271 -5.51 -12.68 -7.18
N GLN A 272 -5.34 -13.33 -6.02
CA GLN A 272 -5.57 -12.71 -4.72
C GLN A 272 -4.27 -12.18 -4.11
N TYR A 273 -3.16 -12.89 -4.31
CA TYR A 273 -1.92 -12.69 -3.56
C TYR A 273 -0.72 -12.28 -4.42
N GLY A 274 -0.93 -11.81 -5.65
CA GLY A 274 0.17 -11.49 -6.57
C GLY A 274 -0.15 -10.44 -7.61
N LEU A 275 -1.20 -9.62 -7.43
CA LEU A 275 -1.56 -8.56 -8.38
C LEU A 275 -0.49 -7.47 -8.40
N VAL A 276 0.11 -7.24 -9.57
CA VAL A 276 1.06 -6.13 -9.79
C VAL A 276 0.36 -4.95 -10.46
N SER A 277 0.77 -3.72 -10.12
CA SER A 277 0.21 -2.51 -10.70
C SER A 277 0.45 -2.38 -12.21
N GLY A 278 1.55 -2.94 -12.72
CA GLY A 278 1.85 -3.01 -14.14
C GLY A 278 0.80 -3.78 -14.96
N GLU A 279 0.02 -4.67 -14.34
CA GLU A 279 -1.03 -5.43 -15.03
C GLU A 279 -2.05 -4.51 -15.70
N PHE A 280 -2.46 -3.43 -15.02
CA PHE A 280 -3.43 -2.46 -15.54
C PHE A 280 -2.91 -1.69 -16.77
N ARG A 281 -1.61 -1.74 -17.06
CA ARG A 281 -1.03 -1.10 -18.26
C ARG A 281 -0.98 -2.05 -19.46
N LEU A 282 -1.12 -3.35 -19.22
CA LEU A 282 -1.15 -4.34 -20.29
C LEU A 282 -2.46 -4.26 -21.07
N GLN A 283 -2.43 -4.82 -22.28
CA GLN A 283 -3.63 -5.01 -23.10
C GLN A 283 -4.10 -6.47 -23.09
N ASN A 284 -3.19 -7.38 -22.75
CA ASN A 284 -3.45 -8.81 -22.64
C ASN A 284 -3.27 -9.22 -21.18
N HIS A 285 -4.32 -9.79 -20.60
CA HIS A 285 -4.39 -10.20 -19.20
C HIS A 285 -4.54 -11.72 -19.04
N THR A 286 -4.41 -12.51 -20.12
CA THR A 286 -4.58 -13.98 -20.10
C THR A 286 -3.75 -14.65 -19.01
N ALA A 287 -2.49 -14.24 -18.85
CA ALA A 287 -1.60 -14.84 -17.85
C ALA A 287 -2.07 -14.59 -16.41
N PHE A 288 -2.61 -13.39 -16.14
CA PHE A 288 -3.20 -13.07 -14.84
C PHE A 288 -4.51 -13.83 -14.61
N LEU A 289 -5.40 -13.84 -15.60
CA LEU A 289 -6.71 -14.48 -15.49
C LEU A 289 -6.60 -16.01 -15.42
N GLY A 290 -5.53 -16.57 -16.01
CA GLY A 290 -5.30 -18.02 -16.11
C GLY A 290 -6.23 -18.71 -17.10
N SER A 291 -6.97 -17.94 -17.89
CA SER A 291 -7.98 -18.41 -18.84
C SER A 291 -8.21 -17.39 -19.95
N ASP A 292 -8.69 -17.86 -21.10
CA ASP A 292 -8.98 -17.01 -22.28
C ASP A 292 -10.46 -16.63 -22.40
N ASP A 293 -11.34 -17.25 -21.60
CA ASP A 293 -12.80 -17.03 -21.61
C ASP A 293 -13.26 -15.94 -20.63
N GLU A 294 -12.43 -15.62 -19.64
CA GLU A 294 -12.74 -14.56 -18.68
C GLU A 294 -12.39 -13.18 -19.24
N ALA A 295 -13.37 -12.26 -19.21
CA ALA A 295 -13.12 -10.87 -19.56
C ALA A 295 -12.41 -10.13 -18.42
N TRP A 296 -11.40 -9.33 -18.77
CA TRP A 296 -10.73 -8.43 -17.83
C TRP A 296 -11.67 -7.33 -17.33
N ASP A 297 -11.83 -7.28 -16.01
CA ASP A 297 -12.53 -6.22 -15.28
C ASP A 297 -11.63 -5.70 -14.15
N PRO A 298 -11.08 -4.48 -14.27
CA PRO A 298 -10.14 -3.94 -13.29
C PRO A 298 -10.78 -3.73 -11.90
N ASP A 299 -12.09 -3.45 -11.84
CA ASP A 299 -12.77 -3.26 -10.56
C ASP A 299 -12.98 -4.59 -9.86
N ARG A 300 -13.38 -5.63 -10.60
CA ARG A 300 -13.49 -6.98 -10.03
C ARG A 300 -12.14 -7.47 -9.54
N VAL A 301 -11.11 -7.36 -10.36
CA VAL A 301 -9.75 -7.81 -10.03
C VAL A 301 -9.23 -7.10 -8.77
N LEU A 302 -9.38 -5.78 -8.69
CA LEU A 302 -8.99 -5.03 -7.50
C LEU A 302 -9.83 -5.42 -6.28
N SER A 303 -11.12 -5.70 -6.47
CA SER A 303 -12.00 -6.15 -5.39
C SER A 303 -11.67 -7.55 -4.89
N GLU A 304 -11.05 -8.42 -5.69
CA GLU A 304 -10.62 -9.76 -5.31
C GLU A 304 -9.24 -9.74 -4.63
N ALA A 305 -8.34 -8.89 -5.10
CA ALA A 305 -6.99 -8.75 -4.61
C ALA A 305 -6.93 -8.43 -3.10
N LYS A 306 -5.93 -9.02 -2.43
CA LYS A 306 -5.63 -8.77 -1.02
C LYS A 306 -4.64 -7.63 -0.84
N PHE A 307 -3.75 -7.45 -1.81
CA PHE A 307 -2.84 -6.32 -1.91
C PHE A 307 -2.45 -6.11 -3.38
N VAL A 308 -1.85 -4.95 -3.66
CA VAL A 308 -1.22 -4.65 -4.95
C VAL A 308 0.26 -4.40 -4.72
N HIS A 309 1.12 -5.01 -5.53
CA HIS A 309 2.57 -4.73 -5.55
C HIS A 309 2.91 -3.73 -6.66
N PHE A 310 3.67 -2.69 -6.32
CA PHE A 310 4.01 -1.63 -7.28
C PHE A 310 5.20 -2.04 -8.16
N SER A 311 4.89 -2.66 -9.30
CA SER A 311 5.87 -3.06 -10.32
C SER A 311 5.50 -2.43 -11.65
N ASP A 312 6.14 -1.30 -11.94
CA ASP A 312 5.75 -0.41 -13.05
C ASP A 312 6.96 0.10 -13.85
N TRP A 313 8.06 -0.67 -13.87
CA TRP A 313 9.27 -0.27 -14.60
C TRP A 313 8.93 0.26 -16.02
N PRO A 314 9.55 1.37 -16.46
CA PRO A 314 10.63 2.13 -15.84
C PRO A 314 10.19 3.22 -14.85
N LEU A 315 8.94 3.18 -14.36
CA LEU A 315 8.48 4.18 -13.43
C LEU A 315 9.24 4.16 -12.11
N PRO A 316 9.41 5.34 -11.48
CA PRO A 316 9.91 5.36 -10.14
C PRO A 316 8.86 4.76 -9.20
N LYS A 317 9.33 4.35 -8.02
CA LYS A 317 8.51 3.80 -6.95
C LYS A 317 7.39 4.77 -6.52
N PRO A 318 6.27 4.28 -5.95
CA PRO A 318 5.03 5.06 -5.77
C PRO A 318 5.15 6.30 -4.87
N TRP A 319 6.17 6.37 -4.00
CA TRP A 319 6.51 7.55 -3.19
C TRP A 319 7.27 8.64 -3.96
N VAL A 320 7.52 8.47 -5.25
CA VAL A 320 8.17 9.45 -6.12
C VAL A 320 7.14 9.96 -7.14
N MET A 321 7.11 11.27 -7.35
CA MET A 321 6.26 11.88 -8.38
C MET A 321 6.81 11.56 -9.77
N TRP A 322 5.91 11.39 -10.74
CA TRP A 322 6.30 11.22 -12.14
C TRP A 322 6.62 12.58 -12.79
N PRO A 323 7.57 12.63 -13.73
CA PRO A 323 7.78 13.83 -14.55
C PRO A 323 6.61 14.00 -15.52
N SER A 324 6.09 15.22 -15.63
CA SER A 324 4.90 15.54 -16.44
C SER A 324 5.06 15.19 -17.92
N GLN A 325 6.29 15.25 -18.44
CA GLN A 325 6.60 15.00 -19.84
C GLN A 325 6.43 13.52 -20.24
N MET A 326 6.64 12.58 -19.32
CA MET A 326 6.52 11.14 -19.61
C MET A 326 5.12 10.61 -19.32
N LEU A 327 4.26 11.38 -18.63
CA LEU A 327 2.96 10.93 -18.18
C LEU A 327 2.08 10.32 -19.30
N PRO A 328 2.05 10.85 -20.54
CA PRO A 328 1.26 10.25 -21.62
C PRO A 328 1.71 8.84 -22.03
N ASP A 329 3.01 8.54 -21.96
CA ASP A 329 3.56 7.22 -22.32
C ASP A 329 3.40 6.19 -21.19
N ILE A 330 3.21 6.70 -19.98
CA ILE A 330 3.14 5.94 -18.73
C ILE A 330 1.74 5.43 -18.46
N LEU A 331 0.75 6.31 -18.61
CA LEU A 331 -0.63 6.04 -18.22
C LEU A 331 -1.19 4.85 -19.00
N PRO A 332 -1.96 3.95 -18.34
CA PRO A 332 -2.73 2.95 -19.06
C PRO A 332 -3.51 3.58 -20.22
N LYS A 333 -3.39 2.98 -21.41
CA LYS A 333 -4.08 3.43 -22.60
C LYS A 333 -5.54 3.03 -22.50
N CYS A 334 -6.45 3.94 -22.88
CA CYS A 334 -7.86 3.59 -23.01
C CYS A 334 -8.05 2.61 -24.16
N LYS A 335 -9.05 1.73 -24.05
CA LYS A 335 -9.33 0.68 -25.03
C LYS A 335 -9.66 1.24 -26.43
N ASN A 336 -10.37 2.37 -26.48
CA ASN A 336 -10.79 2.99 -27.75
C ASN A 336 -10.13 4.37 -27.92
N ASN A 337 -9.57 4.63 -29.11
CA ASN A 337 -8.98 5.91 -29.55
C ASN A 337 -8.07 6.60 -28.50
N PRO A 338 -7.07 5.90 -27.93
CA PRO A 338 -6.24 6.43 -26.85
C PRO A 338 -5.52 7.71 -27.26
N GLY A 339 -5.50 8.71 -26.38
CA GLY A 339 -4.81 10.00 -26.62
C GLY A 339 -5.57 10.96 -27.52
N THR A 340 -6.84 10.69 -27.84
CA THR A 340 -7.72 11.59 -28.59
C THR A 340 -8.82 12.16 -27.71
N LEU A 341 -9.50 13.23 -28.17
CA LEU A 341 -10.69 13.79 -27.50
C LEU A 341 -11.87 12.80 -27.40
N HIS A 342 -11.82 11.68 -28.14
CA HIS A 342 -12.86 10.67 -28.18
C HIS A 342 -12.39 9.34 -27.57
N GLU A 343 -11.39 9.37 -26.68
CA GLU A 343 -10.96 8.16 -25.97
C GLU A 343 -12.07 7.63 -25.05
N SER A 344 -12.20 6.30 -24.97
CA SER A 344 -13.17 5.64 -24.08
C SER A 344 -12.66 4.28 -23.60
N GLY A 345 -13.26 3.76 -22.52
CA GLY A 345 -12.78 2.53 -21.88
C GLY A 345 -11.48 2.75 -21.11
N CYS A 346 -11.38 3.86 -20.37
CA CYS A 346 -10.19 4.27 -19.62
C CYS A 346 -10.15 3.73 -18.18
N ARG A 347 -10.96 2.72 -17.87
CA ARG A 347 -11.16 2.29 -16.48
C ARG A 347 -9.87 1.81 -15.81
N ASP A 348 -9.01 1.14 -16.57
CA ASP A 348 -7.67 0.74 -16.14
C ASP A 348 -6.83 1.93 -15.71
N ARG A 349 -6.89 3.03 -16.46
CA ARG A 349 -6.20 4.28 -16.13
C ARG A 349 -6.71 4.87 -14.82
N ASP A 350 -8.03 4.93 -14.65
CA ASP A 350 -8.65 5.49 -13.43
C ASP A 350 -8.27 4.69 -12.19
N VAL A 351 -8.34 3.35 -12.28
CA VAL A 351 -7.97 2.44 -11.19
C VAL A 351 -6.47 2.56 -10.88
N TRP A 352 -5.62 2.52 -11.90
CA TRP A 352 -4.17 2.64 -11.74
C TRP A 352 -3.78 3.99 -11.10
N MET A 353 -4.35 5.10 -11.56
CA MET A 353 -4.10 6.42 -10.97
C MET A 353 -4.54 6.46 -9.50
N LYS A 354 -5.71 5.90 -9.20
CA LYS A 354 -6.23 5.82 -7.84
C LYS A 354 -5.31 5.02 -6.92
N LEU A 355 -4.67 3.94 -7.38
CA LEU A 355 -3.71 3.17 -6.57
C LEU A 355 -2.53 4.03 -6.12
N TYR A 356 -1.95 4.80 -7.05
CA TYR A 356 -0.86 5.72 -6.74
C TYR A 356 -1.30 6.85 -5.82
N ASP A 357 -2.45 7.46 -6.08
CA ASP A 357 -2.97 8.54 -5.25
C ASP A 357 -3.31 8.06 -3.84
N ASP A 358 -3.96 6.90 -3.70
CA ASP A 358 -4.26 6.29 -2.41
C ASP A 358 -2.97 6.00 -1.63
N PHE A 359 -1.92 5.49 -2.29
CA PHE A 359 -0.62 5.26 -1.66
C PHE A 359 -0.01 6.57 -1.13
N ARG A 360 -0.02 7.64 -1.94
CA ARG A 360 0.55 8.95 -1.57
C ARG A 360 -0.25 9.63 -0.45
N VAL A 361 -1.58 9.53 -0.50
CA VAL A 361 -2.48 10.01 0.56
C VAL A 361 -2.18 9.28 1.86
N ARG A 362 -2.08 7.94 1.84
CA ARG A 362 -1.72 7.15 3.04
C ARG A 362 -0.33 7.50 3.55
N ARG A 363 0.66 7.68 2.67
CA ARG A 363 2.01 8.14 3.03
C ARG A 363 1.98 9.47 3.79
N ARG A 364 1.22 10.45 3.29
CA ARG A 364 1.03 11.74 3.95
C ARG A 364 0.30 11.58 5.28
N ASP A 365 -0.76 10.77 5.34
CA ASP A 365 -1.63 10.72 6.50
C ASP A 365 -1.02 9.92 7.65
N VAL A 366 -0.35 8.80 7.36
CA VAL A 366 0.31 7.92 8.34
C VAL A 366 1.69 8.46 8.71
N CYS A 367 2.55 8.70 7.71
CA CYS A 367 3.94 9.07 7.94
C CYS A 367 4.20 10.57 7.93
N LYS A 368 3.21 11.44 7.69
CA LYS A 368 3.41 12.89 7.57
C LYS A 368 4.52 13.28 6.59
N LEU A 369 4.76 12.43 5.60
CA LEU A 369 5.78 12.62 4.57
C LEU A 369 5.09 12.87 3.24
N LEU A 370 5.58 13.86 2.49
CA LEU A 370 5.20 14.05 1.11
C LEU A 370 5.95 13.07 0.20
N SER A 371 5.43 12.87 -1.00
CA SER A 371 6.16 12.19 -2.06
C SER A 371 7.35 13.02 -2.52
N TYR A 372 8.42 12.35 -2.93
CA TYR A 372 9.58 13.00 -3.50
C TYR A 372 9.24 13.67 -4.83
N PRO A 373 9.85 14.82 -5.14
CA PRO A 373 9.67 15.45 -6.43
C PRO A 373 10.12 14.51 -7.55
N ALA A 374 9.61 14.75 -8.76
CA ALA A 374 10.00 13.96 -9.92
C ALA A 374 11.49 14.14 -10.19
N PRO A 375 12.23 13.05 -10.50
CA PRO A 375 13.63 13.16 -10.90
C PRO A 375 13.74 13.94 -12.21
N ASN A 376 14.84 14.69 -12.38
CA ASN A 376 15.16 15.35 -13.64
C ASN A 376 15.47 14.28 -14.69
N TRP A 377 14.49 13.97 -15.55
CA TRP A 377 14.68 13.03 -16.64
C TRP A 377 15.20 13.76 -17.87
N SER A 378 16.40 13.41 -18.33
CA SER A 378 16.94 13.94 -19.59
C SER A 378 16.15 13.36 -20.77
N PRO A 379 15.66 14.18 -21.72
CA PRO A 379 15.03 13.68 -22.94
C PRO A 379 16.01 12.79 -23.71
N GLY A 380 15.65 11.52 -23.95
CA GLY A 380 16.45 10.58 -24.74
C GLY A 380 17.13 9.45 -23.96
N ASN A 381 17.11 9.46 -22.63
CA ASN A 381 17.50 8.28 -21.86
C ASN A 381 16.37 7.26 -21.89
N VAL A 382 16.44 6.34 -22.86
CA VAL A 382 15.74 5.06 -22.78
C VAL A 382 16.28 4.37 -21.53
N PRO A 383 15.46 4.11 -20.51
CA PRO A 383 15.92 3.36 -19.35
C PRO A 383 16.40 1.99 -19.86
N PRO A 384 17.59 1.52 -19.43
CA PRO A 384 18.18 0.29 -19.96
C PRO A 384 17.16 -0.83 -19.81
N ALA A 385 16.90 -1.61 -20.88
CA ALA A 385 15.84 -2.63 -20.94
C ALA A 385 15.70 -3.37 -19.60
N GLY A 386 14.72 -2.95 -18.81
CA GLY A 386 14.34 -3.61 -17.58
C GLY A 386 13.61 -4.86 -17.99
N ASP A 387 14.11 -6.00 -17.53
CA ASP A 387 13.44 -7.27 -17.68
C ASP A 387 12.07 -7.13 -16.99
N PRO A 388 10.93 -7.21 -17.72
CA PRO A 388 9.60 -7.14 -17.12
C PRO A 388 9.34 -8.31 -16.16
N GLY A 389 10.28 -9.25 -16.09
CA GLY A 389 10.28 -10.44 -15.26
C GLY A 389 11.12 -10.42 -13.98
N LYS A 390 11.77 -9.31 -13.59
CA LYS A 390 12.67 -9.27 -12.42
C LYS A 390 12.26 -8.27 -11.36
#